data_AF-A0A5Y8XLE7-F1
#
_entry.id   AF-A0A5Y8XLE7-F1
#
_cell.length_a   1.000
_cell.length_b   1.000
_cell.length_c   1.000
_cell.angle_alpha   90.00
_cell.angle_beta   90.00
_cell.angle_gamma   90.00
#
_symmetry.space_group_name_H-M   'P 1'
#
loop_
_entity.id
_entity.type
_entity.pdbx_description
1 polymer ?
#
loop_
_entity_poly.entity_id
_entity_poly.type
_entity_poly.pdbx_seq_one_letter_code
_entity_poly.pdbx_strand_id
1 'polypeptide(L)'
;MINGINFNLNHHHTILNLNNKKEDEKFSNNTMTENSIYRGEKFEFNSKIFGLDKSISKKDMKKFNNFMKSNALKDPNKIEKSSLKNLGKDYNSWDIKDEDIKLMNFSSYSQMFNLGSDITKKASNFRKEFNNLMQEDLTLEEFKTKYLDFKQRHDEFVKEFEIAMGDKMLLNDNNDTSIQENKETFKPIQAESKNKETYKDDNTRNDLVKKLLEGKFSTSKELE
;
A
#
# COMPACT_ATOMS: atom_id res chain seq x y z
N MET A 1 -37.64 9.72 8.85
CA MET A 1 -36.62 9.55 9.91
C MET A 1 -36.69 8.11 10.41
N ILE A 2 -35.79 7.25 9.93
CA ILE A 2 -35.63 5.88 10.43
C ILE A 2 -34.14 5.55 10.46
N ASN A 3 -33.62 5.50 11.68
CA ASN A 3 -32.64 4.61 12.32
C ASN A 3 -31.45 4.04 11.53
N GLY A 4 -30.27 4.25 12.12
CA GLY A 4 -28.96 3.77 11.69
C GLY A 4 -28.80 2.26 11.71
N ILE A 5 -27.97 1.79 10.79
CA ILE A 5 -27.58 0.40 10.62
C ILE A 5 -26.30 0.16 11.40
N ASN A 6 -26.41 -0.73 12.37
CA ASN A 6 -25.37 -1.19 13.27
C ASN A 6 -24.58 -2.32 12.57
N PHE A 7 -23.28 -2.15 12.33
CA PHE A 7 -22.42 -3.19 11.78
C PHE A 7 -21.91 -4.08 12.93
N ASN A 8 -22.46 -5.29 13.04
CA ASN A 8 -22.00 -6.32 13.96
C ASN A 8 -20.95 -7.21 13.27
N LEU A 9 -19.69 -7.08 13.65
CA LEU A 9 -18.58 -7.94 13.23
C LEU A 9 -18.46 -9.11 14.21
N ASN A 10 -19.10 -10.24 13.89
CA ASN A 10 -18.85 -11.50 14.58
C ASN A 10 -17.60 -12.17 14.00
N HIS A 11 -16.48 -12.07 14.71
CA HIS A 11 -15.29 -12.89 14.49
C HIS A 11 -15.48 -14.27 15.13
N HIS A 12 -15.82 -15.28 14.33
CA HIS A 12 -15.67 -16.68 14.75
C HIS A 12 -14.24 -17.15 14.50
N HIS A 13 -13.49 -17.31 15.59
CA HIS A 13 -12.24 -18.07 15.61
C HIS A 13 -12.52 -19.53 15.25
N THR A 14 -11.83 -20.06 14.23
CA THR A 14 -11.72 -21.50 14.02
C THR A 14 -10.25 -21.89 14.21
N ILE A 15 -9.99 -22.60 15.29
CA ILE A 15 -8.70 -23.24 15.59
C ILE A 15 -8.58 -24.44 14.65
N LEU A 16 -7.61 -24.43 13.73
CA LEU A 16 -7.23 -25.60 12.94
C LEU A 16 -5.93 -26.19 13.48
N ASN A 17 -6.07 -27.38 14.03
CA ASN A 17 -5.04 -28.21 14.62
C ASN A 17 -4.12 -28.77 13.50
N LEU A 18 -2.86 -28.32 13.47
CA LEU A 18 -1.84 -28.78 12.52
C LEU A 18 -0.97 -29.85 13.18
N ASN A 19 -1.25 -31.12 12.87
CA ASN A 19 -0.31 -32.21 13.14
C ASN A 19 0.22 -32.79 11.83
N ASN A 20 1.57 -32.91 11.78
CA ASN A 20 2.43 -33.64 10.83
C ASN A 20 2.64 -32.95 9.47
N LYS A 21 3.84 -32.85 8.90
CA LYS A 21 5.14 -33.53 9.09
C LYS A 21 6.21 -32.61 8.49
N LYS A 22 7.42 -32.60 9.07
CA LYS A 22 8.60 -31.90 8.52
C LYS A 22 9.09 -32.63 7.28
N GLU A 23 9.10 -31.97 6.13
CA GLU A 23 10.04 -32.26 5.04
C GLU A 23 10.59 -30.94 4.50
N ASP A 24 11.92 -30.83 4.60
CA ASP A 24 12.71 -29.68 4.19
C ASP A 24 12.83 -29.62 2.66
N GLU A 25 12.07 -28.74 2.01
CA GLU A 25 12.43 -28.22 0.69
C GLU A 25 12.31 -26.70 0.69
N LYS A 26 13.45 -26.02 0.47
CA LYS A 26 13.53 -24.57 0.28
C LYS A 26 12.74 -24.19 -0.98
N PHE A 27 11.46 -23.86 -0.79
CA PHE A 27 10.66 -23.20 -1.80
C PHE A 27 11.30 -21.84 -2.14
N SER A 28 11.71 -21.69 -3.40
CA SER A 28 11.91 -20.38 -4.00
C SER A 28 10.53 -19.71 -4.04
N ASN A 29 10.36 -18.64 -3.28
CA ASN A 29 9.10 -17.93 -3.02
C ASN A 29 8.50 -17.25 -4.27
N ASN A 30 8.06 -18.01 -5.27
CA ASN A 30 6.92 -17.62 -6.11
C ASN A 30 5.71 -18.43 -5.66
N THR A 31 5.27 -18.19 -4.43
CA THR A 31 4.00 -18.70 -3.92
C THR A 31 2.87 -17.80 -4.39
N MET A 32 2.52 -17.87 -5.68
CA MET A 32 1.10 -18.05 -5.97
C MET A 32 0.84 -19.54 -5.77
N THR A 33 0.69 -19.92 -4.50
CA THR A 33 0.18 -21.24 -4.14
C THR A 33 -1.18 -21.40 -4.81
N GLU A 34 -1.50 -22.64 -5.19
CA GLU A 34 -2.79 -23.12 -5.69
C GLU A 34 -4.02 -22.66 -4.85
N ASN A 35 -3.81 -21.99 -3.71
CA ASN A 35 -4.83 -21.41 -2.84
C ASN A 35 -5.27 -19.98 -3.21
N SER A 36 -4.69 -19.34 -4.24
CA SER A 36 -5.24 -18.11 -4.80
C SER A 36 -6.21 -18.39 -5.97
N ILE A 37 -7.07 -19.39 -5.78
CA ILE A 37 -8.29 -19.50 -6.59
C ILE A 37 -9.16 -18.31 -6.19
N TYR A 38 -9.17 -17.30 -7.07
CA TYR A 38 -10.22 -16.30 -7.11
C TYR A 38 -11.56 -17.04 -7.06
N ARG A 39 -12.26 -16.90 -5.93
CA ARG A 39 -13.64 -17.31 -5.63
C ARG A 39 -14.46 -17.81 -6.84
N GLY A 40 -14.23 -19.04 -7.30
CA GLY A 40 -15.01 -19.66 -8.39
C GLY A 40 -14.91 -18.99 -9.77
N GLU A 41 -14.00 -18.03 -9.97
CA GLU A 41 -13.79 -17.36 -11.26
C GLU A 41 -12.63 -18.02 -12.03
N LYS A 42 -12.80 -18.15 -13.34
CA LYS A 42 -11.81 -18.75 -14.25
C LYS A 42 -10.46 -18.02 -14.08
N PHE A 43 -9.34 -18.75 -14.06
CA PHE A 43 -8.02 -18.13 -14.06
C PHE A 43 -7.90 -17.21 -15.28
N GLU A 44 -7.86 -15.90 -15.05
CA GLU A 44 -7.97 -14.89 -16.12
C GLU A 44 -6.65 -14.63 -16.85
N PHE A 45 -5.54 -15.12 -16.31
CA PHE A 45 -4.22 -14.91 -16.88
C PHE A 45 -3.75 -16.08 -17.74
N ASN A 46 -2.73 -15.83 -18.57
CA ASN A 46 -2.08 -16.87 -19.34
C ASN A 46 -1.38 -17.88 -18.40
N SER A 47 -1.90 -19.11 -18.30
CA SER A 47 -1.36 -20.15 -17.41
C SER A 47 0.13 -20.48 -17.65
N LYS A 48 0.64 -20.26 -18.88
CA LYS A 48 2.03 -20.54 -19.26
C LYS A 48 3.01 -19.62 -18.56
N ILE A 49 2.75 -18.32 -18.51
CA ILE A 49 3.66 -17.34 -17.88
C ILE A 49 3.66 -17.44 -16.35
N PHE A 50 2.67 -18.14 -15.77
CA PHE A 50 2.60 -18.46 -14.34
C PHE A 50 3.17 -19.85 -13.99
N GLY A 51 3.62 -20.63 -14.99
CA GLY A 51 4.14 -21.98 -14.77
C GLY A 51 3.10 -22.99 -14.31
N LEU A 52 1.82 -22.72 -14.57
CA LEU A 52 0.71 -23.65 -14.34
C LEU A 52 0.55 -24.65 -15.49
N ASP A 53 1.14 -24.35 -16.65
CA ASP A 53 1.21 -25.27 -17.78
C ASP A 53 2.29 -26.35 -17.55
N LYS A 54 1.84 -27.60 -17.42
CA LYS A 54 2.70 -28.77 -17.21
C LYS A 54 3.63 -29.05 -18.39
N SER A 55 3.37 -28.51 -19.57
CA SER A 55 4.25 -28.66 -20.73
C SER A 55 5.53 -27.82 -20.62
N ILE A 56 5.59 -26.87 -19.70
CA ILE A 56 6.73 -25.97 -19.51
C ILE A 56 7.66 -26.55 -18.44
N SER A 57 8.94 -26.72 -18.81
CA SER A 57 9.93 -27.25 -17.88
C SER A 57 10.27 -26.22 -16.78
N LYS A 58 10.63 -26.70 -15.58
CA LYS A 58 11.15 -25.86 -14.48
C LYS A 58 12.35 -25.01 -14.93
N LYS A 59 13.17 -25.54 -15.84
CA LYS A 59 14.34 -24.85 -16.40
C LYS A 59 13.93 -23.65 -17.26
N ASP A 60 12.93 -23.83 -18.10
CA ASP A 60 12.45 -22.76 -19.00
C ASP A 60 11.68 -21.70 -18.22
N MET A 61 10.89 -22.09 -17.22
CA MET A 61 10.26 -21.15 -16.30
C MET A 61 11.30 -20.33 -15.52
N LYS A 62 12.40 -20.95 -15.06
CA LYS A 62 13.50 -20.21 -14.41
C LYS A 62 14.15 -19.19 -15.35
N LYS A 63 14.37 -19.55 -16.62
CA LYS A 63 14.90 -18.61 -17.63
C LYS A 63 13.92 -17.47 -17.89
N PHE A 64 12.62 -17.77 -17.97
CA PHE A 64 11.57 -16.78 -18.13
C PHE A 64 11.53 -15.79 -16.96
N ASN A 65 11.50 -16.28 -15.72
CA ASN A 65 11.50 -15.42 -14.54
C ASN A 65 12.76 -14.53 -14.45
N ASN A 66 13.93 -15.08 -14.81
CA ASN A 66 15.15 -14.28 -14.89
C ASN A 66 15.05 -13.20 -15.96
N PHE A 67 14.49 -13.53 -17.13
CA PHE A 67 14.23 -12.55 -18.18
C PHE A 67 13.30 -11.45 -17.70
N MET A 68 12.19 -11.77 -17.05
CA MET A 68 11.23 -10.78 -16.56
C MET A 68 11.86 -9.88 -15.49
N LYS A 69 12.64 -10.46 -14.57
CA LYS A 69 13.39 -9.71 -13.56
C LYS A 69 14.37 -8.71 -14.19
N SER A 70 15.12 -9.13 -15.22
CA SER A 70 16.05 -8.24 -15.94
C SER A 70 15.35 -7.16 -16.75
N ASN A 71 14.06 -7.33 -17.04
CA ASN A 71 13.26 -6.43 -17.85
C ASN A 71 12.09 -5.82 -17.06
N ALA A 72 12.21 -5.70 -15.74
CA ALA A 72 11.18 -5.09 -14.89
C ALA A 72 10.84 -3.66 -15.36
N LEU A 73 9.58 -3.25 -15.19
CA LEU A 73 9.18 -1.89 -15.54
C LEU A 73 9.77 -0.91 -14.54
N LYS A 74 10.03 0.32 -15.02
CA LYS A 74 10.44 1.43 -14.17
C LYS A 74 9.34 1.78 -13.19
N ASP A 75 9.75 2.12 -11.97
CA ASP A 75 8.85 2.53 -10.90
C ASP A 75 8.79 4.06 -10.86
N PRO A 76 7.59 4.68 -10.94
CA PRO A 76 7.45 6.12 -10.82
C PRO A 76 7.98 6.66 -9.48
N ASN A 77 8.03 5.83 -8.43
CA ASN A 77 8.61 6.23 -7.15
C ASN A 77 10.13 6.31 -7.18
N LYS A 78 10.79 5.65 -8.13
CA LYS A 78 12.25 5.57 -8.24
C LYS A 78 12.83 6.47 -9.33
N ILE A 79 12.02 7.33 -9.94
CA ILE A 79 12.53 8.36 -10.86
C ILE A 79 13.45 9.32 -10.10
N GLU A 80 14.42 9.91 -10.81
CA GLU A 80 15.52 10.66 -10.19
C GLU A 80 15.06 11.78 -9.24
N LYS A 81 13.97 12.45 -9.63
CA LYS A 81 13.35 13.58 -8.93
C LYS A 81 12.29 13.18 -7.90
N SER A 82 12.07 11.89 -7.67
CA SER A 82 11.15 11.43 -6.65
C SER A 82 11.79 11.50 -5.26
N SER A 83 11.10 12.15 -4.32
CA SER A 83 11.41 12.08 -2.89
C SER A 83 11.24 10.66 -2.31
N LEU A 84 10.50 9.79 -3.01
CA LEU A 84 10.24 8.41 -2.62
C LEU A 84 11.27 7.41 -3.16
N LYS A 85 12.31 7.86 -3.89
CA LYS A 85 13.24 6.97 -4.59
C LYS A 85 14.02 5.99 -3.72
N ASN A 86 14.18 6.33 -2.44
CA ASN A 86 14.85 5.49 -1.44
C ASN A 86 13.86 4.73 -0.55
N LEU A 87 12.55 4.88 -0.77
CA LEU A 87 11.51 4.17 -0.04
C LEU A 87 11.13 2.88 -0.77
N GLY A 88 10.88 1.83 0.02
CA GLY A 88 10.56 0.50 -0.48
C GLY A 88 11.75 -0.44 -0.53
N LYS A 89 11.47 -1.74 -0.58
CA LYS A 89 12.49 -2.79 -0.73
C LYS A 89 12.71 -3.05 -2.21
N ASP A 90 13.95 -3.34 -2.58
CA ASP A 90 14.21 -3.97 -3.87
C ASP A 90 13.70 -5.41 -3.81
N TYR A 91 12.61 -5.67 -4.53
CA TYR A 91 12.05 -7.00 -4.62
C TYR A 91 13.03 -7.90 -5.40
N ASN A 92 13.39 -9.03 -4.79
CA ASN A 92 14.32 -9.98 -5.38
C ASN A 92 13.68 -10.85 -6.48
N SER A 93 12.36 -10.79 -6.62
CA SER A 93 11.54 -11.55 -7.57
C SER A 93 10.71 -10.59 -8.42
N TRP A 94 10.43 -11.00 -9.66
CA TRP A 94 9.46 -10.34 -10.51
C TRP A 94 8.06 -10.82 -10.14
N ASP A 95 7.12 -9.90 -9.90
CA ASP A 95 5.72 -10.16 -9.58
C ASP A 95 4.82 -9.27 -10.46
N ILE A 96 3.82 -9.88 -11.09
CA ILE A 96 2.86 -9.20 -11.96
C ILE A 96 2.09 -8.08 -11.23
N LYS A 97 1.77 -8.29 -9.94
CA LYS A 97 1.04 -7.30 -9.14
C LYS A 97 1.92 -6.09 -8.88
N ASP A 98 3.20 -6.30 -8.64
CA ASP A 98 4.15 -5.20 -8.46
C ASP A 98 4.25 -4.38 -9.76
N GLU A 99 4.30 -5.02 -10.93
CA GLU A 99 4.28 -4.32 -12.22
C GLU A 99 2.97 -3.56 -12.48
N ASP A 100 1.80 -4.15 -12.19
CA ASP A 100 0.51 -3.48 -12.32
C ASP A 100 0.41 -2.27 -11.36
N ILE A 101 0.94 -2.38 -10.14
CA ILE A 101 0.98 -1.27 -9.18
C ILE A 101 1.86 -0.13 -9.70
N LYS A 102 3.03 -0.42 -10.29
CA LYS A 102 3.87 0.63 -10.91
C LYS A 102 3.12 1.37 -12.02
N LEU A 103 2.46 0.62 -12.91
CA LEU A 103 1.65 1.18 -14.01
C LEU A 103 0.45 2.00 -13.50
N MET A 104 -0.20 1.52 -12.44
CA MET A 104 -1.25 2.27 -11.74
C MET A 104 -0.71 3.58 -11.17
N ASN A 105 0.45 3.56 -10.53
CA ASN A 105 1.04 4.74 -9.90
C ASN A 105 1.35 5.85 -10.92
N PHE A 106 1.78 5.52 -12.14
CA PHE A 106 1.92 6.54 -13.20
C PHE A 106 0.59 7.26 -13.48
N SER A 107 -0.51 6.52 -13.56
CA SER A 107 -1.84 7.10 -13.77
C SER A 107 -2.26 7.94 -12.58
N SER A 108 -2.13 7.41 -11.36
CA SER A 108 -2.49 8.11 -10.12
C SER A 108 -1.71 9.41 -9.95
N TYR A 109 -0.38 9.38 -10.12
CA TYR A 109 0.46 10.56 -9.97
C TYR A 109 0.19 11.59 -11.07
N SER A 110 -0.05 11.15 -12.31
CA SER A 110 -0.41 12.09 -13.37
C SER A 110 -1.66 12.91 -13.03
N GLN A 111 -2.64 12.30 -12.35
CA GLN A 111 -3.86 12.96 -11.88
C GLN A 111 -3.60 13.84 -10.67
N MET A 112 -2.92 13.29 -9.64
CA MET A 112 -2.64 14.00 -8.39
C MET A 112 -1.84 15.29 -8.61
N PHE A 113 -0.89 15.27 -9.55
CA PHE A 113 -0.01 16.41 -9.83
C PHE A 113 -0.45 17.24 -11.05
N ASN A 114 -1.62 16.92 -11.61
CA ASN A 114 -2.24 17.60 -12.73
C ASN A 114 -1.28 17.76 -13.93
N LEU A 115 -0.70 16.64 -14.40
CA LEU A 115 0.29 16.61 -15.49
C LEU A 115 -0.31 16.76 -16.90
N GLY A 116 -1.64 16.96 -16.98
CA GLY A 116 -2.37 17.07 -18.23
C GLY A 116 -3.03 15.76 -18.67
N SER A 117 -4.16 15.90 -19.37
CA SER A 117 -5.02 14.76 -19.71
C SER A 117 -4.36 13.74 -20.63
N ASP A 118 -3.40 14.18 -21.45
CA ASP A 118 -2.72 13.31 -22.41
C ASP A 118 -1.76 12.34 -21.72
N ILE A 119 -0.99 12.82 -20.74
CA ILE A 119 -0.10 11.98 -19.91
C ILE A 119 -0.93 10.97 -19.11
N THR A 120 -2.03 11.41 -18.49
CA THR A 120 -2.93 10.51 -17.75
C THR A 120 -3.54 9.43 -18.63
N LYS A 121 -4.01 9.78 -19.83
CA LYS A 121 -4.55 8.82 -20.79
C LYS A 121 -3.49 7.83 -21.25
N LYS A 122 -2.27 8.30 -21.59
CA LYS A 122 -1.15 7.43 -21.96
C LYS A 122 -0.82 6.43 -20.84
N ALA A 123 -0.66 6.90 -19.60
CA ALA A 123 -0.39 6.04 -18.45
C ALA A 123 -1.48 4.96 -18.26
N SER A 124 -2.75 5.36 -18.36
CA SER A 124 -3.88 4.44 -18.22
C SER A 124 -3.93 3.41 -19.36
N ASN A 125 -3.56 3.81 -20.58
CA ASN A 125 -3.49 2.91 -21.73
C ASN A 125 -2.38 1.88 -21.57
N PHE A 126 -1.19 2.26 -21.07
CA PHE A 126 -0.13 1.29 -20.79
C PHE A 126 -0.55 0.24 -19.75
N ARG A 127 -1.26 0.64 -18.69
CA ARG A 127 -1.79 -0.33 -17.71
C ARG A 127 -2.80 -1.29 -18.35
N LYS A 128 -3.72 -0.79 -19.16
CA LYS A 128 -4.70 -1.62 -19.88
C LYS A 128 -4.03 -2.58 -20.84
N GLU A 129 -3.05 -2.10 -21.61
CA GLU A 129 -2.30 -2.90 -22.56
C GLU A 129 -1.50 -4.01 -21.85
N PHE A 130 -0.83 -3.68 -20.74
CA PHE A 130 -0.15 -4.67 -19.91
C PHE A 130 -1.12 -5.75 -19.44
N ASN A 131 -2.27 -5.36 -18.88
CA ASN A 131 -3.27 -6.32 -18.39
C ASN A 131 -3.77 -7.22 -19.52
N ASN A 132 -4.03 -6.69 -20.71
CA ASN A 132 -4.40 -7.50 -21.88
C ASN A 132 -3.27 -8.49 -22.24
N LEU A 133 -2.01 -8.03 -22.30
CA LEU A 133 -0.85 -8.87 -22.60
C LEU A 133 -0.70 -10.05 -21.61
N MET A 134 -1.04 -9.85 -20.33
CA MET A 134 -0.99 -10.91 -19.31
C MET A 134 -2.09 -11.97 -19.48
N GLN A 135 -3.17 -11.64 -20.19
CA GLN A 135 -4.31 -12.53 -20.44
C GLN A 135 -4.19 -13.28 -21.77
N GLU A 136 -3.41 -12.75 -22.72
CA GLU A 136 -3.24 -13.38 -24.03
C GLU A 136 -2.61 -14.77 -23.93
N ASP A 137 -3.22 -15.75 -24.59
CA ASP A 137 -2.71 -17.13 -24.66
C ASP A 137 -1.50 -17.23 -25.61
N LEU A 138 -0.34 -16.86 -25.08
CA LEU A 138 0.95 -16.82 -25.78
C LEU A 138 1.90 -17.88 -25.24
N THR A 139 2.78 -18.38 -26.09
CA THR A 139 3.99 -19.08 -25.63
C THR A 139 4.92 -18.14 -24.87
N LEU A 140 5.85 -18.70 -24.09
CA LEU A 140 6.82 -17.89 -23.34
C LEU A 140 7.64 -16.96 -24.25
N GLU A 141 8.04 -17.43 -25.44
CA GLU A 141 8.86 -16.61 -26.35
C GLU A 141 8.03 -15.50 -27.03
N GLU A 142 6.82 -15.80 -27.48
CA GLU A 142 5.92 -14.77 -28.04
C GLU A 142 5.61 -13.68 -27.01
N PHE A 143 5.36 -14.08 -25.76
CA PHE A 143 5.15 -13.14 -24.67
C PHE A 143 6.39 -12.26 -24.45
N LYS A 144 7.60 -12.83 -24.37
CA LYS A 144 8.84 -12.05 -24.20
C LYS A 144 9.01 -11.03 -25.31
N THR A 145 8.77 -11.42 -26.56
CA THR A 145 8.89 -10.50 -27.70
C THR A 145 7.92 -9.34 -27.59
N LYS A 146 6.64 -9.61 -27.33
CA LYS A 146 5.63 -8.54 -27.15
C LYS A 146 5.93 -7.67 -25.92
N TYR A 147 6.40 -8.28 -24.84
CA TYR A 147 6.76 -7.56 -23.62
C TYR A 147 7.95 -6.62 -23.84
N LEU A 148 8.95 -6.98 -24.66
CA LEU A 148 10.05 -6.08 -24.99
C LEU A 148 9.59 -4.86 -25.79
N ASP A 149 8.70 -5.05 -26.76
CA ASP A 149 8.09 -3.93 -27.50
C ASP A 149 7.31 -3.00 -26.55
N PHE A 150 6.45 -3.58 -25.73
CA PHE A 150 5.70 -2.86 -24.70
C PHE A 150 6.65 -2.07 -23.78
N LYS A 151 7.69 -2.73 -23.27
CA LYS A 151 8.66 -2.14 -22.35
C LYS A 151 9.41 -0.99 -23.01
N GLN A 152 9.82 -1.12 -24.27
CA GLN A 152 10.52 -0.06 -24.98
C GLN A 152 9.66 1.20 -25.06
N ARG A 153 8.40 1.07 -25.50
CA ARG A 153 7.45 2.19 -25.55
C ARG A 153 7.14 2.76 -24.17
N HIS A 154 7.06 1.90 -23.16
CA HIS A 154 6.89 2.34 -21.77
C HIS A 154 8.11 3.13 -21.28
N ASP A 155 9.34 2.66 -21.55
CA ASP A 155 10.56 3.35 -21.14
C ASP A 155 10.69 4.74 -21.79
N GLU A 156 10.21 4.91 -23.02
CA GLU A 156 10.09 6.21 -23.69
C GLU A 156 9.04 7.09 -23.01
N PHE A 157 7.85 6.55 -22.72
CA PHE A 157 6.82 7.24 -21.96
C PHE A 157 7.30 7.69 -20.57
N VAL A 158 8.11 6.88 -19.88
CA VAL A 158 8.66 7.26 -18.56
C VAL A 158 9.50 8.53 -18.66
N LYS A 159 10.26 8.73 -19.74
CA LYS A 159 11.00 9.98 -19.96
C LYS A 159 10.06 11.16 -20.15
N GLU A 160 9.00 11.00 -20.94
CA GLU A 160 7.96 12.04 -21.08
C GLU A 160 7.30 12.36 -19.73
N PHE A 161 6.99 11.33 -18.96
CA PHE A 161 6.41 11.45 -17.62
C PHE A 161 7.34 12.20 -16.67
N GLU A 162 8.63 11.86 -16.62
CA GLU A 162 9.63 12.54 -15.79
C GLU A 162 9.75 14.03 -16.15
N ILE A 163 9.71 14.37 -17.43
CA ILE A 163 9.72 15.77 -17.90
C ILE A 163 8.46 16.49 -17.45
N ALA A 164 7.28 15.89 -17.64
CA ALA A 164 6.01 16.49 -17.24
C ALA A 164 5.90 16.65 -15.71
N MET A 165 6.42 15.66 -14.98
CA MET A 165 6.47 15.64 -13.53
C MET A 165 7.35 16.77 -12.99
N GLY A 166 8.48 17.04 -13.65
CA GLY A 166 9.39 18.11 -13.25
C GLY A 166 9.76 18.01 -11.77
N ASP A 167 9.60 19.11 -11.04
CA ASP A 167 9.92 19.19 -9.61
C ASP A 167 8.70 18.92 -8.72
N LYS A 168 7.54 18.56 -9.28
CA LYS A 168 6.29 18.38 -8.54
C LYS A 168 6.33 17.21 -7.53
N MET A 169 7.27 16.26 -7.70
CA MET A 169 7.42 15.07 -6.85
C MET A 169 8.45 15.25 -5.74
N LEU A 170 9.17 16.38 -5.78
CA LEU A 170 9.98 16.79 -4.65
C LEU A 170 8.99 17.23 -3.57
N LEU A 171 9.11 16.61 -2.39
CA LEU A 171 8.49 17.18 -1.20
C LEU A 171 9.16 18.54 -1.03
N ASN A 172 8.42 19.62 -1.24
CA ASN A 172 8.88 20.91 -0.76
C ASN A 172 8.98 20.77 0.77
N ASP A 173 10.19 20.87 1.31
CA ASP A 173 10.43 21.07 2.75
C ASP A 173 9.81 22.39 3.26
N ASN A 174 9.27 23.20 2.34
CA ASN A 174 8.47 24.35 2.67
C ASN A 174 7.10 23.85 3.10
N ASN A 175 6.81 24.02 4.39
CA ASN A 175 5.47 24.19 4.96
C ASN A 175 4.71 25.39 4.34
N ASP A 176 4.81 25.59 3.02
CA ASP A 176 3.95 26.47 2.25
C ASP A 176 2.84 25.62 1.67
N THR A 177 1.94 25.22 2.55
CA THR A 177 0.52 25.16 2.24
C THR A 177 0.14 26.44 1.49
N SER A 178 0.21 26.41 0.17
CA SER A 178 -0.67 27.22 -0.69
C SER A 178 -2.10 26.65 -0.61
N ILE A 179 -2.59 26.53 0.63
CA ILE A 179 -4.00 26.73 0.89
C ILE A 179 -4.18 28.19 0.50
N GLN A 180 -4.95 28.43 -0.56
CA GLN A 180 -5.48 29.76 -0.89
C GLN A 180 -5.78 30.48 0.41
N GLU A 181 -5.14 31.63 0.61
CA GLU A 181 -5.34 32.49 1.77
C GLU A 181 -6.79 32.96 1.82
N ASN A 182 -7.67 32.10 2.30
CA ASN A 182 -8.83 32.50 3.07
C ASN A 182 -8.54 32.11 4.52
N LYS A 183 -7.48 32.72 5.06
CA LYS A 183 -7.27 32.78 6.51
C LYS A 183 -8.34 33.72 7.08
N GLU A 184 -9.58 33.26 7.14
CA GLU A 184 -10.37 33.59 8.32
C GLU A 184 -9.61 32.96 9.48
N THR A 185 -8.83 33.79 10.16
CA THR A 185 -8.19 33.43 11.42
C THR A 185 -9.29 32.86 12.31
N PHE A 186 -9.23 31.56 12.59
CA PHE A 186 -10.11 30.94 13.58
C PHE A 186 -9.95 31.75 14.87
N LYS A 187 -10.96 32.58 15.18
CA LYS A 187 -11.06 33.16 16.51
C LYS A 187 -11.52 32.02 17.41
N PRO A 188 -10.79 31.68 18.49
CA PRO A 188 -11.33 30.76 19.47
C PRO A 188 -12.65 31.34 19.95
N ILE A 189 -13.74 30.59 19.77
CA ILE A 189 -15.04 30.93 20.37
C ILE A 189 -14.91 30.61 21.85
N GLN A 190 -14.30 31.52 22.61
CA GLN A 190 -14.47 31.53 24.06
C GLN A 190 -15.87 32.05 24.33
N ALA A 191 -16.82 31.13 24.41
CA ALA A 191 -18.07 31.43 25.08
C ALA A 191 -17.75 31.53 26.58
N GLU A 192 -17.90 32.73 27.16
CA GLU A 192 -17.97 32.84 28.62
C GLU A 192 -19.16 32.01 29.10
N SER A 193 -18.87 30.95 29.85
CA SER A 193 -19.90 30.25 30.59
C SER A 193 -20.65 31.25 31.47
N LYS A 194 -21.98 31.33 31.33
CA LYS A 194 -22.82 32.10 32.25
C LYS A 194 -22.83 31.52 33.67
N ASN A 195 -22.26 30.33 33.88
CA ASN A 195 -22.12 29.76 35.20
C ASN A 195 -20.92 30.39 35.92
N LYS A 196 -21.20 31.37 36.80
CA LYS A 196 -20.22 32.00 37.71
C LYS A 196 -20.04 31.21 39.02
N GLU A 197 -20.54 29.98 39.10
CA GLU A 197 -20.25 29.11 40.25
C GLU A 197 -18.93 28.39 40.01
N THR A 198 -17.85 29.03 40.45
CA THR A 198 -16.65 28.30 40.87
C THR A 198 -17.08 27.29 41.92
N TYR A 199 -16.66 26.02 41.80
CA TYR A 199 -16.78 25.05 42.89
C TYR A 199 -16.24 25.73 44.15
N LYS A 200 -17.13 26.08 45.08
CA LYS A 200 -16.69 26.41 46.42
C LYS A 200 -16.08 25.13 46.94
N ASP A 201 -14.81 25.22 47.30
CA ASP A 201 -14.09 24.16 47.97
C ASP A 201 -14.76 24.01 49.35
N ASP A 202 -15.82 23.21 49.40
CA ASP A 202 -16.47 22.84 50.65
C ASP A 202 -15.47 21.94 51.39
N ASN A 203 -14.66 22.58 52.23
CA ASN A 203 -13.66 21.99 53.13
C ASN A 203 -14.22 20.85 54.02
N THR A 204 -15.53 20.60 53.98
CA THR A 204 -16.21 19.48 54.64
C THR A 204 -15.80 18.10 54.08
N ARG A 205 -15.30 18.00 52.85
CA ARG A 205 -14.78 16.72 52.30
C ARG A 205 -13.31 16.43 52.63
N ASN A 206 -12.58 17.39 53.20
CA ASN A 206 -11.16 17.25 53.49
C ASN A 206 -10.90 16.32 54.70
N ASP A 207 -11.79 16.36 55.70
CA ASP A 207 -11.65 15.51 56.90
C ASP A 207 -11.99 14.03 56.67
N LEU A 208 -12.93 13.75 55.77
CA LEU A 208 -13.31 12.38 55.40
C LEU A 208 -12.19 11.70 54.60
N VAL A 209 -11.55 12.45 53.69
CA VAL A 209 -10.37 12.00 52.95
C VAL A 209 -9.17 11.84 53.89
N LYS A 210 -8.95 12.75 54.84
CA LYS A 210 -7.90 12.60 55.88
C LYS A 210 -8.08 11.34 56.72
N LYS A 211 -9.28 11.07 57.24
CA LYS A 211 -9.57 9.85 58.02
C LYS A 211 -9.39 8.56 57.21
N LEU A 212 -9.65 8.58 55.90
CA LEU A 212 -9.45 7.42 55.04
C LEU A 212 -7.98 7.14 54.73
N LEU A 213 -7.13 8.17 54.80
CA LEU A 213 -5.69 8.09 54.53
C LEU A 213 -4.85 7.87 55.81
N GLU A 214 -5.36 8.27 56.99
CA GLU A 214 -4.76 7.94 58.28
C GLU A 214 -4.76 6.42 58.50
N GLY A 215 -3.58 5.81 58.43
CA GLY A 215 -3.36 4.37 58.63
C GLY A 215 -3.17 3.52 57.37
N LYS A 216 -3.23 4.12 56.16
CA LYS A 216 -2.94 3.39 54.88
C LYS A 216 -1.48 3.40 54.47
N PHE A 217 -0.67 4.28 55.07
CA PHE A 217 0.77 4.35 54.87
C PHE A 217 1.48 4.22 56.23
N SER A 218 1.26 3.09 56.90
CA SER A 218 2.13 2.66 57.98
C SER A 218 3.50 2.35 57.39
N THR A 219 4.52 3.05 57.90
CA THR A 219 5.92 2.97 57.54
C THR A 219 6.39 1.52 57.34
N SER A 220 6.98 1.24 56.19
CA SER A 220 7.74 0.01 55.93
C SER A 220 8.83 -0.16 56.99
N LYS A 221 8.54 -0.97 58.01
CA LYS A 221 9.53 -1.58 58.89
C LYS A 221 9.76 -2.98 58.35
N GLU A 222 10.55 -3.11 57.29
CA GLU A 222 11.13 -4.38 56.81
C GLU A 222 12.12 -4.08 55.67
N LEU A 223 13.13 -3.26 56.00
CA LEU A 223 14.42 -3.21 55.31
C LEU A 223 15.49 -2.98 56.40
N GLU A 224 15.67 -4.01 57.22
CA GLU A 224 16.94 -4.36 57.88
C GLU A 224 16.90 -5.84 58.29
#